data_AF-A0A1E3B255-F1
#
_entry.id   AF-A0A1E3B255-F1
#
_cell.length_a   1.000
_cell.length_b   1.000
_cell.length_c   1.000
_cell.angle_alpha   90.00
_cell.angle_beta   90.00
_cell.angle_gamma   90.00
#
_symmetry.space_group_name_H-M   'P 1'
#
loop_
_entity.id
_entity.type
_entity.pdbx_description
1 polymer ?
#
loop_
_entity_poly.entity_id
_entity_poly.type
_entity_poly.pdbx_seq_one_letter_code
_entity_poly.pdbx_strand_id
1 'polypeptide(L)'
;MSELPSPTEEISPLTAPDWPSKYTTQALSWFRELRLKISSIIHCLTKTLNAAVQIYEKTNLQDHPRYEDLQAAIHELQDWFDDVVTTETELTKDYLRSVWPMAMFIDIDIGNMVSPKGASIAVLEEMRSLRKEAREIAFEARYVARLAQDVAILLEEYEEGYVVEEMFPGFE
;
A
#
# COMPACT_ATOMS: atom_id res chain seq x y z
N MET A 1 -17.61 15.11 -6.51
CA MET A 1 -18.28 13.85 -6.11
C MET A 1 -17.99 12.84 -7.19
N SER A 2 -16.71 12.54 -7.41
CA SER A 2 -16.33 11.41 -8.23
C SER A 2 -16.36 10.18 -7.33
N GLU A 3 -16.93 9.11 -7.88
CA GLU A 3 -17.02 7.84 -7.20
C GLU A 3 -15.60 7.27 -7.05
N LEU A 4 -15.23 6.95 -5.81
CA LEU A 4 -14.07 6.10 -5.53
C LEU A 4 -14.24 4.79 -6.32
N PRO A 5 -13.23 4.36 -7.10
CA PRO A 5 -13.32 3.11 -7.86
C PRO A 5 -13.60 1.94 -6.90
N SER A 6 -14.53 1.08 -7.31
CA SER A 6 -14.98 -0.05 -6.51
C SER A 6 -13.84 -1.04 -6.25
N PRO A 7 -13.82 -1.76 -5.10
CA PRO A 7 -12.63 -2.45 -4.56
C PRO A 7 -12.22 -3.74 -5.33
N THR A 8 -12.71 -3.92 -6.55
CA THR A 8 -12.65 -5.18 -7.31
C THR A 8 -12.22 -4.99 -8.76
N GLU A 9 -11.85 -3.77 -9.19
CA GLU A 9 -11.13 -3.63 -10.44
C GLU A 9 -9.76 -4.28 -10.27
N GLU A 10 -9.54 -5.41 -10.95
CA GLU A 10 -8.22 -6.00 -11.14
C GLU A 10 -7.33 -4.94 -11.78
N ILE A 11 -6.63 -4.16 -10.95
CA ILE A 11 -5.66 -3.19 -11.43
C ILE A 11 -4.58 -4.00 -12.11
N SER A 12 -4.49 -3.86 -13.43
CA SER A 12 -3.53 -4.56 -14.29
C SER A 12 -2.13 -4.53 -13.67
N PRO A 13 -1.35 -5.61 -13.78
CA PRO A 13 -0.02 -5.65 -13.20
C PRO A 13 0.82 -4.50 -13.76
N LEU A 14 1.27 -3.61 -12.87
CA LEU A 14 2.11 -2.47 -13.22
C LEU A 14 3.46 -3.00 -13.70
N THR A 15 3.85 -2.68 -14.93
CA THR A 15 5.14 -3.10 -15.51
C THR A 15 6.13 -1.95 -15.55
N ALA A 16 7.42 -2.27 -15.68
CA ALA A 16 8.44 -1.24 -15.81
C ALA A 16 8.18 -0.40 -17.07
N PRO A 17 8.21 0.93 -16.99
CA PRO A 17 8.07 1.78 -18.15
C PRO A 17 9.29 1.66 -19.06
N ASP A 18 9.05 1.60 -20.38
CA ASP A 18 10.08 1.68 -21.42
C ASP A 18 10.00 3.07 -22.08
N TRP A 19 10.36 4.11 -21.34
CA TRP A 19 10.26 5.48 -21.85
C TRP A 19 11.53 5.89 -22.61
N PRO A 20 11.45 6.18 -23.91
CA PRO A 20 12.45 7.01 -24.56
C PRO A 20 12.31 8.45 -24.05
N SER A 21 13.45 9.13 -23.98
CA SER A 21 13.79 10.46 -23.42
C SER A 21 12.87 11.69 -23.65
N LYS A 22 11.64 11.54 -24.16
CA LYS A 22 10.79 12.65 -24.63
C LYS A 22 9.27 12.54 -24.43
N TYR A 23 8.72 11.64 -23.62
CA TYR A 23 7.25 11.49 -23.52
C TYR A 23 6.67 11.71 -22.11
N THR A 24 6.09 12.89 -21.91
CA THR A 24 5.44 13.32 -20.66
C THR A 24 4.11 12.60 -20.37
N THR A 25 3.28 12.29 -21.38
CA THR A 25 1.94 11.71 -21.15
C THR A 25 1.96 10.23 -20.73
N GLN A 26 2.87 9.42 -21.28
CA GLN A 26 3.01 8.02 -20.87
C GLN A 26 3.58 7.91 -19.46
N ALA A 27 4.53 8.80 -19.11
CA ALA A 27 5.01 8.93 -17.75
C ALA A 27 3.88 9.26 -16.78
N LEU A 28 3.12 10.32 -17.08
CA LEU A 28 1.95 10.72 -16.29
C LEU A 28 0.94 9.58 -16.08
N SER A 29 0.64 8.79 -17.13
CA SER A 29 -0.27 7.64 -17.02
C SER A 29 0.26 6.56 -16.10
N TRP A 30 1.54 6.22 -16.21
CA TRP A 30 2.15 5.20 -15.38
C TRP A 30 2.21 5.62 -13.90
N PHE A 31 2.54 6.88 -13.62
CA PHE A 31 2.51 7.39 -12.24
C PHE A 31 1.09 7.41 -11.65
N ARG A 32 0.06 7.69 -12.46
CA ARG A 32 -1.35 7.53 -12.06
C ARG A 32 -1.64 6.10 -11.67
N GLU A 33 -1.26 5.15 -12.51
CA GLU A 33 -1.45 3.73 -12.25
C GLU A 33 -0.69 3.28 -11.00
N LEU A 34 0.54 3.78 -10.79
CA LEU A 34 1.32 3.54 -9.57
C LEU A 34 0.58 4.05 -8.32
N ARG A 35 0.09 5.29 -8.33
CA ARG A 35 -0.69 5.86 -7.21
C ARG A 35 -1.95 5.04 -6.94
N LEU A 36 -2.73 4.73 -7.97
CA LEU A 36 -3.93 3.89 -7.83
C LEU A 36 -3.60 2.51 -7.26
N LYS A 37 -2.49 1.90 -7.71
CA LYS A 37 -2.04 0.61 -7.22
C LYS A 37 -1.65 0.66 -5.75
N ILE A 38 -0.89 1.68 -5.34
CA ILE A 38 -0.53 1.90 -3.93
C ILE A 38 -1.80 2.12 -3.10
N SER A 39 -2.73 2.98 -3.52
CA SER A 39 -3.99 3.22 -2.82
C SER A 39 -4.81 1.94 -2.65
N SER A 40 -4.87 1.10 -3.68
CA SER A 40 -5.55 -0.20 -3.61
C SER A 40 -4.88 -1.16 -2.62
N ILE A 41 -3.55 -1.27 -2.65
CA ILE A 41 -2.78 -2.09 -1.70
C ILE A 41 -3.05 -1.66 -0.27
N ILE A 42 -2.94 -0.36 0.02
CA ILE A 42 -3.16 0.20 1.36
C ILE A 42 -4.60 -0.01 1.81
N HIS A 43 -5.58 0.22 0.94
CA HIS A 43 -6.99 -0.03 1.26
C HIS A 43 -7.25 -1.51 1.59
N CYS A 44 -6.77 -2.42 0.74
CA CYS A 44 -6.91 -3.86 0.94
C CYS A 44 -6.26 -4.29 2.25
N LEU A 45 -5.02 -3.86 2.51
CA LEU A 45 -4.32 -4.19 3.74
C LEU A 45 -5.05 -3.66 4.98
N THR A 46 -5.44 -2.38 4.96
CA THR A 46 -6.20 -1.74 6.05
C THR A 46 -7.48 -2.51 6.35
N LYS A 47 -8.20 -2.95 5.31
CA LYS A 47 -9.41 -3.77 5.45
C LYS A 47 -9.10 -5.13 6.09
N THR A 48 -8.05 -5.81 5.65
CA THR A 48 -7.64 -7.11 6.19
C THR A 48 -7.17 -6.99 7.66
N LEU A 49 -6.45 -5.92 8.01
CA LEU A 49 -6.04 -5.64 9.39
C LEU A 49 -7.25 -5.31 10.28
N ASN A 50 -8.19 -4.48 9.81
CA ASN A 50 -9.44 -4.21 10.52
C ASN A 50 -10.27 -5.47 10.74
N ALA A 51 -10.30 -6.40 9.78
CA ALA A 51 -10.95 -7.68 9.96
C ALA A 51 -10.29 -8.51 11.08
N ALA A 52 -8.96 -8.45 11.21
CA ALA A 52 -8.25 -9.09 12.31
C ALA A 52 -8.55 -8.44 13.67
N VAL A 53 -8.63 -7.11 13.73
CA VAL A 53 -9.07 -6.35 14.92
C VAL A 53 -10.47 -6.79 15.34
N GLN A 54 -11.41 -6.92 14.40
CA GLN A 54 -12.77 -7.39 14.69
C GLN A 54 -12.83 -8.80 15.27
N ILE A 55 -11.87 -9.68 14.96
CA ILE A 55 -11.80 -11.01 15.60
C ILE A 55 -11.54 -10.85 17.10
N TYR A 56 -10.60 -9.99 17.50
CA TYR A 56 -10.34 -9.71 18.91
C TYR A 56 -11.58 -9.13 19.60
N GLU A 57 -12.30 -8.23 18.95
CA GLU A 57 -13.52 -7.63 19.50
C GLU A 57 -14.64 -8.66 19.70
N LYS A 58 -14.90 -9.49 18.68
CA LYS A 58 -15.94 -10.54 18.72
C LYS A 58 -15.62 -11.65 19.73
N THR A 59 -14.34 -11.85 20.04
CA THR A 59 -13.89 -12.88 20.98
C THR A 59 -13.66 -12.35 22.39
N ASN A 60 -13.92 -11.05 22.65
CA ASN A 60 -13.65 -10.36 23.91
C ASN A 60 -12.16 -10.46 24.35
N LEU A 61 -11.24 -10.29 23.40
CA LEU A 61 -9.79 -10.41 23.61
C LEU A 61 -9.06 -9.08 23.35
N GLN A 62 -9.72 -7.94 23.58
CA GLN A 62 -9.15 -6.61 23.41
C GLN A 62 -7.97 -6.33 24.35
N ASP A 63 -7.91 -6.97 25.52
CA ASP A 63 -6.79 -6.84 26.47
C ASP A 63 -5.49 -7.51 25.97
N HIS A 64 -5.53 -8.18 24.81
CA HIS A 64 -4.35 -8.80 24.23
C HIS A 64 -3.44 -7.74 23.60
N PRO A 65 -2.11 -7.71 23.87
CA PRO A 65 -1.21 -6.67 23.37
C PRO A 65 -1.25 -6.47 21.84
N ARG A 66 -1.52 -7.56 21.11
CA ARG A 66 -1.62 -7.51 19.64
C ARG A 66 -2.85 -6.77 19.11
N TYR A 67 -3.88 -6.57 19.94
CA TYR A 67 -5.02 -5.72 19.58
C TYR A 67 -4.55 -4.27 19.41
N GLU A 68 -3.85 -3.75 20.41
CA GLU A 68 -3.26 -2.40 20.38
C GLU A 68 -2.21 -2.28 19.26
N ASP A 69 -1.33 -3.28 19.10
CA ASP A 69 -0.32 -3.27 18.02
C ASP A 69 -0.97 -3.22 16.63
N LEU A 70 -2.10 -3.92 16.41
CA LEU A 70 -2.83 -3.90 15.14
C LEU A 70 -3.51 -2.54 14.89
N GLN A 71 -4.05 -1.92 15.93
CA GLN A 71 -4.63 -0.58 15.81
C GLN A 71 -3.55 0.46 15.49
N ALA A 72 -2.42 0.41 16.19
CA ALA A 72 -1.27 1.27 15.91
C ALA A 72 -0.76 1.11 14.47
N ALA A 73 -0.61 -0.14 14.01
CA ALA A 73 -0.25 -0.45 12.63
C ALA A 73 -1.21 0.17 11.59
N ILE A 74 -2.52 0.08 11.82
CA ILE A 74 -3.53 0.68 10.94
C ILE A 74 -3.36 2.21 10.90
N HIS A 75 -3.13 2.85 12.04
CA HIS A 75 -2.91 4.30 12.11
C HIS A 75 -1.61 4.71 11.41
N GLU A 76 -0.50 4.03 11.65
CA GLU A 76 0.79 4.31 10.99
C GLU A 76 0.69 4.16 9.47
N LEU A 77 -0.04 3.16 8.99
CA LEU A 77 -0.28 2.94 7.56
C LEU A 77 -1.11 4.07 6.93
N GLN A 78 -2.11 4.57 7.65
CA GLN A 78 -2.95 5.70 7.23
C GLN A 78 -2.17 7.00 7.21
N ASP A 79 -1.41 7.30 8.27
CA ASP A 79 -0.57 8.49 8.36
C ASP A 79 0.46 8.51 7.22
N TRP A 80 1.13 7.37 6.96
CA TRP A 80 2.06 7.25 5.83
C TRP A 80 1.36 7.48 4.48
N PHE A 81 0.16 6.91 4.29
CA PHE A 81 -0.60 7.09 3.06
C PHE A 81 -0.97 8.56 2.83
N ASP A 82 -1.43 9.24 3.86
CA ASP A 82 -1.79 10.65 3.79
C ASP A 82 -0.55 11.53 3.52
N ASP A 83 0.56 11.29 4.23
CA ASP A 83 1.80 12.05 4.07
C ASP A 83 2.46 11.85 2.69
N VAL A 84 2.50 10.62 2.19
CA VAL A 84 3.29 10.27 0.99
C VAL A 84 2.45 10.24 -0.29
N VAL A 85 1.23 9.70 -0.24
CA VAL A 85 0.43 9.46 -1.45
C VAL A 85 -0.54 10.59 -1.72
N THR A 86 -1.11 11.19 -0.68
CA THR A 86 -2.10 12.27 -0.85
C THR A 86 -1.47 13.66 -0.91
N THR A 87 -0.34 13.87 -0.21
CA THR A 87 0.28 15.20 -0.09
C THR A 87 1.34 15.47 -1.17
N GLU A 88 2.17 14.49 -1.53
CA GLU A 88 3.11 14.67 -2.64
C GLU A 88 2.38 14.58 -3.98
N THR A 89 2.19 15.73 -4.61
CA THR A 89 1.52 15.84 -5.91
C THR A 89 2.49 15.74 -7.08
N GLU A 90 3.76 16.03 -6.87
CA GLU A 90 4.80 16.08 -7.91
C GLU A 90 5.33 14.70 -8.30
N LEU A 91 5.62 14.51 -9.59
CA LEU A 91 6.18 13.26 -10.12
C LEU A 91 7.70 13.25 -9.99
N THR A 92 8.19 13.11 -8.77
CA THR A 92 9.63 13.19 -8.50
C THR A 92 10.26 11.82 -8.26
N LYS A 93 11.58 11.78 -8.46
CA LYS A 93 12.44 10.70 -7.98
C LYS A 93 12.32 10.49 -6.46
N ASP A 94 12.03 11.55 -5.72
CA ASP A 94 11.87 11.49 -4.27
C ASP A 94 10.54 10.82 -3.88
N TYR A 95 9.45 11.10 -4.60
CA TYR A 95 8.20 10.34 -4.49
C TYR A 95 8.42 8.84 -4.76
N LEU A 96 9.12 8.48 -5.84
CA LEU A 96 9.41 7.05 -6.11
C LEU A 96 10.25 6.38 -5.02
N ARG A 97 11.15 7.13 -4.39
CA ARG A 97 11.97 6.65 -3.27
C ARG A 97 11.17 6.53 -1.97
N SER A 98 10.18 7.38 -1.74
CA SER A 98 9.30 7.32 -0.56
C SER A 98 8.31 6.16 -0.60
N VAL A 99 8.07 5.57 -1.78
CA VAL A 99 7.33 4.30 -1.93
C VAL A 99 8.12 3.09 -1.39
N TRP A 100 9.45 3.13 -1.34
CA TRP A 100 10.25 1.99 -0.89
C TRP A 100 9.98 1.58 0.58
N PRO A 101 9.96 2.51 1.56
CA PRO A 101 9.59 2.21 2.95
C PRO A 101 8.25 1.50 3.12
N MET A 102 7.28 1.71 2.22
CA MET A 102 5.95 1.06 2.26
C MET A 102 6.06 -0.45 2.46
N ALA A 103 6.94 -1.10 1.71
CA ALA A 103 7.11 -2.55 1.76
C ALA A 103 7.57 -3.05 3.15
N MET A 104 8.34 -2.24 3.87
CA MET A 104 8.83 -2.57 5.21
C MET A 104 7.72 -2.43 6.26
N PHE A 105 6.91 -1.37 6.19
CA PHE A 105 5.79 -1.16 7.11
C PHE A 105 4.78 -2.31 7.04
N ILE A 106 4.39 -2.69 5.82
CA ILE A 106 3.41 -3.75 5.58
C ILE A 106 3.83 -5.10 6.20
N ASP A 107 5.12 -5.43 6.18
CA ASP A 107 5.61 -6.70 6.74
C ASP A 107 5.53 -6.74 8.28
N ILE A 108 5.66 -5.59 8.95
CA ILE A 108 5.55 -5.48 10.41
C ILE A 108 4.09 -5.76 10.85
N ASP A 109 3.13 -5.22 10.12
CA ASP A 109 1.70 -5.29 10.45
C ASP A 109 1.15 -6.72 10.43
N ILE A 110 1.63 -7.53 9.48
CA ILE A 110 1.26 -8.96 9.37
C ILE A 110 1.73 -9.74 10.59
N GLY A 111 2.86 -9.35 11.19
CA GLY A 111 3.42 -9.95 12.40
C GLY A 111 2.47 -9.87 13.59
N ASN A 112 1.60 -8.85 13.61
CA ASN A 112 0.67 -8.60 14.71
C ASN A 112 -0.64 -9.39 14.60
N MET A 113 -0.93 -10.00 13.44
CA MET A 113 -2.10 -10.86 13.21
C MET A 113 -1.94 -12.26 13.85
N VAL A 114 -1.65 -12.31 15.15
CA VAL A 114 -1.50 -13.54 15.92
C VAL A 114 -2.85 -13.97 16.46
N SER A 115 -3.07 -15.28 16.64
CA SER A 115 -4.25 -15.75 17.37
C SER A 115 -3.91 -15.88 18.85
N PRO A 116 -4.73 -15.36 19.76
CA PRO A 116 -4.51 -15.51 21.20
C PRO A 116 -4.50 -16.98 21.64
N LYS A 117 -3.72 -17.28 22.67
CA LYS A 117 -3.58 -18.64 23.21
C LYS A 117 -4.92 -19.09 23.80
N GLY A 118 -5.41 -20.26 23.37
CA GLY A 118 -6.70 -20.80 23.82
C GLY A 118 -7.90 -20.35 22.99
N ALA A 119 -7.68 -19.59 21.90
CA ALA A 119 -8.71 -19.32 20.92
C ALA A 119 -9.28 -20.62 20.32
N SER A 120 -10.56 -20.58 19.92
CA SER A 120 -11.21 -21.71 19.27
C SER A 120 -10.56 -22.03 17.92
N ILE A 121 -10.76 -23.26 17.42
CA ILE A 121 -10.24 -23.69 16.11
C ILE A 121 -10.76 -22.76 15.00
N ALA A 122 -12.03 -22.37 15.05
CA ALA A 122 -12.61 -21.45 14.07
C ALA A 122 -11.89 -20.09 14.03
N VAL A 123 -11.59 -19.50 15.20
CA VAL A 123 -10.87 -18.22 15.31
C VAL A 123 -9.42 -18.36 14.81
N LEU A 124 -8.79 -19.50 15.09
CA LEU A 124 -7.44 -19.81 14.58
C LEU A 124 -7.40 -19.89 13.05
N GLU A 125 -8.41 -20.52 12.45
CA GLU A 125 -8.54 -20.65 10.99
C GLU A 125 -8.83 -19.30 10.32
N GLU A 126 -9.74 -18.51 10.89
CA GLU A 126 -10.08 -17.16 10.39
C GLU A 126 -8.85 -16.24 10.38
N MET A 127 -8.13 -16.15 11.51
CA MET A 127 -6.91 -15.34 11.61
C MET A 127 -5.79 -15.87 10.71
N ARG A 128 -5.72 -17.19 10.48
CA ARG A 128 -4.78 -17.78 9.52
C ARG A 128 -5.12 -17.37 8.08
N SER A 129 -6.40 -17.35 7.73
CA SER A 129 -6.86 -16.91 6.41
C SER A 129 -6.50 -15.45 6.17
N LEU A 130 -6.81 -14.56 7.12
CA LEU A 130 -6.49 -13.14 7.02
C LEU A 130 -4.98 -12.89 6.89
N ARG A 131 -4.14 -13.61 7.65
CA ARG A 131 -2.68 -13.55 7.47
C ARG A 131 -2.21 -13.96 6.09
N LYS A 132 -2.87 -14.97 5.48
CA LYS A 132 -2.51 -15.41 4.13
C LYS A 132 -2.82 -14.32 3.12
N GLU A 133 -4.00 -13.72 3.22
CA GLU A 133 -4.44 -12.60 2.39
C GLU A 133 -3.49 -11.39 2.55
N ALA A 134 -3.18 -11.01 3.79
CA ALA A 134 -2.24 -9.90 4.05
C ALA A 134 -0.84 -10.16 3.45
N ARG A 135 -0.36 -11.41 3.46
CA ARG A 135 0.92 -11.78 2.82
C ARG A 135 0.87 -11.70 1.30
N GLU A 136 -0.26 -11.99 0.68
CA GLU A 136 -0.46 -11.83 -0.77
C GLU A 136 -0.41 -10.35 -1.13
N ILE A 137 -1.09 -9.50 -0.35
CA ILE A 137 -1.05 -8.03 -0.49
C ILE A 137 0.39 -7.50 -0.28
N ALA A 138 1.11 -7.99 0.73
CA ALA A 138 2.50 -7.61 0.97
C ALA A 138 3.44 -8.02 -0.16
N PHE A 139 3.23 -9.18 -0.75
CA PHE A 139 4.00 -9.60 -1.92
C PHE A 139 3.82 -8.62 -3.09
N GLU A 140 2.59 -8.20 -3.34
CA GLU A 140 2.26 -7.20 -4.35
C GLU A 140 2.88 -5.83 -4.02
N ALA A 141 2.81 -5.42 -2.75
CA ALA A 141 3.44 -4.18 -2.29
C ALA A 141 4.96 -4.17 -2.48
N ARG A 142 5.65 -5.27 -2.17
CA ARG A 142 7.08 -5.42 -2.42
C ARG A 142 7.42 -5.35 -3.91
N TYR A 143 6.57 -5.93 -4.75
CA TYR A 143 6.73 -5.83 -6.20
C TYR A 143 6.62 -4.38 -6.68
N VAL A 144 5.57 -3.66 -6.25
CA VAL A 144 5.36 -2.25 -6.60
C VAL A 144 6.48 -1.35 -6.07
N ALA A 145 6.93 -1.56 -4.84
CA ALA A 145 8.03 -0.79 -4.24
C ALA A 145 9.35 -0.99 -5.00
N ARG A 146 9.65 -2.23 -5.39
CA ARG A 146 10.82 -2.52 -6.23
C ARG A 146 10.71 -1.85 -7.60
N LEU A 147 9.52 -1.89 -8.20
CA LEU A 147 9.29 -1.25 -9.49
C LEU A 147 9.50 0.26 -9.42
N ALA A 148 8.96 0.92 -8.40
CA ALA A 148 9.17 2.34 -8.16
C ALA A 148 10.65 2.68 -8.00
N GLN A 149 11.41 1.83 -7.29
CA GLN A 149 12.85 1.98 -7.13
C GLN A 149 13.61 1.84 -8.47
N ASP A 150 13.28 0.83 -9.28
CA ASP A 150 13.91 0.63 -10.59
C ASP A 150 13.66 1.84 -11.50
N VAL A 151 12.45 2.41 -11.47
CA VAL A 151 12.12 3.64 -12.22
C VAL A 151 12.85 4.86 -11.68
N ALA A 152 13.01 4.99 -10.36
CA ALA A 152 13.78 6.09 -9.76
C ALA A 152 15.25 6.07 -10.21
N ILE A 153 15.84 4.88 -10.35
CA ILE A 153 17.20 4.69 -10.86
C ILE A 153 17.27 5.08 -12.34
N LEU A 154 16.32 4.61 -13.16
CA LEU A 154 16.28 4.97 -14.58
C LEU A 154 16.20 6.49 -14.78
N LEU A 155 15.33 7.18 -14.02
CA LEU A 155 15.23 8.64 -14.06
C LEU A 155 16.55 9.34 -13.67
N GLU A 156 17.29 8.78 -12.72
CA GLU A 156 18.61 9.27 -12.33
C GLU A 156 19.67 9.05 -13.43
N GLU A 157 19.64 7.90 -14.12
CA GLU A 157 20.57 7.57 -15.20
C GLU A 157 20.36 8.40 -16.47
N TYR A 158 19.12 8.82 -16.75
CA TYR A 158 18.80 9.63 -17.93
C TYR A 158 19.11 11.12 -17.77
N GLU A 159 19.56 11.59 -16.59
CA GLU A 159 19.62 13.03 -16.21
C GLU A 159 18.26 13.76 -16.40
N GLU A 160 17.20 13.00 -16.62
CA GLU A 160 15.85 13.47 -16.85
C GLU A 160 15.16 13.60 -15.49
N GLY A 161 15.54 14.65 -14.77
CA GLY A 161 14.75 15.17 -13.66
C GLY A 161 13.44 15.72 -14.20
N TYR A 162 12.47 14.86 -14.48
CA TYR A 162 11.10 15.32 -14.76
C TYR A 162 10.54 15.88 -13.46
N VAL A 163 10.51 17.20 -13.34
CA VAL A 163 9.58 17.87 -12.45
C VAL A 163 8.31 18.07 -13.27
N VAL A 164 7.40 17.09 -13.24
CA VAL A 164 6.07 17.34 -13.80
C VAL A 164 5.28 18.09 -12.73
N GLU A 165 5.26 19.42 -12.85
CA GLU A 165 4.44 20.34 -12.04
C GLU A 165 2.93 20.23 -12.36
N GLU A 166 2.47 19.19 -13.04
CA GLU A 166 1.03 18.95 -13.17
C GLU A 166 0.52 18.35 -11.86
N MET A 167 0.11 19.27 -10.98
CA MET A 167 -0.77 19.00 -9.87
C MET A 167 -1.88 18.05 -10.33
N PHE A 168 -1.91 16.87 -9.74
CA PHE A 168 -3.11 16.06 -9.77
C PHE A 168 -4.19 16.85 -9.03
N PRO A 169 -5.27 17.29 -9.70
CA PRO A 169 -6.43 17.72 -8.94
C PRO A 169 -6.83 16.52 -8.08
N GLY A 170 -6.95 16.77 -6.78
CA GLY A 170 -7.24 15.77 -5.77
C GLY A 170 -8.40 14.87 -6.22
N PHE A 171 -8.38 13.64 -5.72
CA PHE A 171 -9.51 12.73 -5.80
C PHE A 171 -10.77 13.45 -5.26
N GLU A 172 -11.55 14.07 -6.15
CA GLU A 172 -12.90 14.63 -5.88
C GLU A 172 -13.98 13.56 -5.92
#